data_AF-A0A5C1ALR6-F1
#
_entry.id   AF-A0A5C1ALR6-F1
#
_cell.length_a   1.000
_cell.length_b   1.000
_cell.length_c   1.000
_cell.angle_alpha   90.00
_cell.angle_beta   90.00
_cell.angle_gamma   90.00
#
_symmetry.space_group_name_H-M   'P 1'
#
loop_
_entity.id
_entity.type
_entity.pdbx_description
1 polymer ?
#
loop_
_entity_poly.entity_id
_entity_poly.type
_entity_poly.pdbx_seq_one_letter_code
_entity_poly.pdbx_strand_id
1 'polypeptide(L)'
;MQQVIFHFPFVGFPLYGFGLMLLLAFFTVIAWSKWRTPKVGLSWERFQDMAMLLLLTGIGGARVLYMIQYSDQFPDKSALGLLIGFVSIWDGGIVFYGSIFGGMLSYYFYRRFVLKRLNINGWQLADAVAPMLAIGMALGRIGCYLNGCCWGQVACAECQPMPLPPELGQFPLIPSHARKQVTLPPYQSRLPQIHGLQTTTGFTIVAPGELPPSDPRSVVAAIEPGTAAERSGLQPGDKVVEVNGRPNQMILEINGPAKVLAGAQERANIDNVTVKSIDLAKDEKALIVETADPAAFTVVQAKLTPLREQLILSPHDSLYELTRNGALGQTELALVVERKGERVPVTFTPRTVTFFPTQLYETISMVLLTLLLLAYQPFRRHDGQVIVLLMLGYAVHRFLNEAIRIEPTYRFGLTLSQWISILIFAIGVLLEVYLRYTQPKLPAAPVPLGYGSHAIPEPVKA
;
A
#
# COMPACT_ATOMS: atom_id res chain seq x y z
N MET A 1 -2.33 16.42 -2.42
CA MET A 1 -2.54 15.13 -3.11
C MET A 1 -4.00 14.71 -2.91
N GLN A 2 -4.73 14.35 -3.98
CA GLN A 2 -6.14 13.94 -3.90
C GLN A 2 -6.25 12.43 -4.14
N GLN A 3 -6.64 11.66 -3.10
CA GLN A 3 -6.90 10.23 -3.24
C GLN A 3 -8.09 9.97 -4.16
N VAL A 4 -9.14 10.79 -4.05
CA VAL A 4 -10.29 10.77 -4.95
C VAL A 4 -10.09 11.88 -5.98
N ILE A 5 -9.88 11.48 -7.23
CA ILE A 5 -9.64 12.41 -8.34
C ILE A 5 -10.96 13.06 -8.78
N PHE A 6 -12.04 12.28 -8.75
CA PHE A 6 -13.34 12.71 -9.25
C PHE A 6 -14.46 11.94 -8.55
N HIS A 7 -15.56 12.64 -8.23
CA HIS A 7 -16.80 11.99 -7.80
C HIS A 7 -17.76 11.99 -8.99
N PHE A 8 -18.29 10.82 -9.34
CA PHE A 8 -19.29 10.76 -10.41
C PHE A 8 -20.60 11.39 -9.93
N PRO A 9 -21.07 12.50 -10.55
CA PRO A 9 -22.18 13.30 -10.04
C PRO A 9 -23.53 12.54 -9.99
N PHE A 10 -23.67 11.46 -10.76
CA PHE A 10 -24.92 10.68 -10.84
C PHE A 10 -24.93 9.41 -9.97
N VAL A 11 -23.77 8.95 -9.49
CA VAL A 11 -23.65 7.64 -8.81
C VAL A 11 -22.94 7.75 -7.46
N GLY A 12 -22.32 8.88 -7.15
CA GLY A 12 -21.65 9.10 -5.86
C GLY A 12 -20.37 8.28 -5.65
N PHE A 13 -19.96 7.44 -6.60
CA PHE A 13 -18.75 6.62 -6.46
C PHE A 13 -17.48 7.48 -6.60
N PRO A 14 -16.56 7.43 -5.61
CA PRO A 14 -15.27 8.09 -5.69
C PRO A 14 -14.32 7.33 -6.63
N LEU A 15 -13.75 8.03 -7.62
CA LEU A 15 -12.67 7.50 -8.45
C LEU A 15 -11.33 7.68 -7.74
N TYR A 16 -10.78 6.59 -7.22
CA TYR A 16 -9.48 6.60 -6.54
C TYR A 16 -8.31 6.69 -7.53
N GLY A 17 -7.34 7.55 -7.23
CA GLY A 17 -6.15 7.76 -8.07
C GLY A 17 -5.27 6.52 -8.21
N PHE A 18 -5.20 5.67 -7.18
CA PHE A 18 -4.53 4.38 -7.27
C PHE A 18 -5.17 3.46 -8.31
N GLY A 19 -6.50 3.31 -8.27
CA GLY A 19 -7.24 2.49 -9.23
C GLY A 19 -7.11 3.01 -10.67
N LEU A 20 -7.17 4.34 -10.85
CA LEU A 20 -6.94 4.96 -12.15
C LEU A 20 -5.54 4.65 -12.69
N MET A 21 -4.50 4.77 -11.86
CA MET A 21 -3.12 4.49 -12.30
C MET A 21 -2.90 3.01 -12.62
N LEU A 22 -3.54 2.08 -11.91
CA LEU A 22 -3.52 0.65 -12.28
C LEU A 22 -4.19 0.40 -13.64
N LEU A 23 -5.33 1.06 -13.91
CA LEU A 23 -6.01 0.98 -15.19
C LEU A 23 -5.13 1.53 -16.32
N LEU A 24 -4.50 2.70 -16.10
CA LEU A 24 -3.56 3.29 -17.05
C LEU A 24 -2.32 2.40 -17.26
N ALA A 25 -1.81 1.75 -16.21
CA ALA A 25 -0.71 0.79 -16.33
C ALA A 25 -1.10 -0.39 -17.22
N PHE A 26 -2.29 -0.97 -17.01
CA PHE A 26 -2.79 -2.06 -17.84
C PHE A 26 -2.92 -1.63 -19.31
N PHE A 27 -3.59 -0.51 -19.59
CA PHE A 27 -3.74 -0.02 -20.96
C PHE A 27 -2.42 0.34 -21.61
N THR A 28 -1.47 0.92 -20.87
CA THR A 28 -0.13 1.24 -21.38
C THR A 28 0.59 -0.04 -21.80
N VAL A 29 0.55 -1.10 -20.98
CA VAL A 29 1.17 -2.39 -21.31
C VAL A 29 0.50 -3.04 -22.53
N ILE A 30 -0.83 -3.06 -22.59
CA ILE A 30 -1.58 -3.60 -23.73
C ILE A 30 -1.31 -2.82 -25.01
N ALA A 31 -1.32 -1.48 -24.98
CA ALA A 31 -1.00 -0.66 -26.13
C ALA A 31 0.44 -0.89 -26.60
N TRP A 32 1.40 -0.94 -25.66
CA TRP A 32 2.81 -1.16 -25.99
C TRP A 32 3.08 -2.55 -26.59
N SER A 33 2.34 -3.56 -26.13
CA SER A 33 2.47 -4.93 -26.62
C SER A 33 2.30 -5.05 -28.13
N LYS A 34 1.46 -4.20 -28.75
CA LYS A 34 1.21 -4.16 -30.19
C LYS A 34 2.49 -4.03 -31.02
N TRP A 35 3.51 -3.36 -30.50
CA TRP A 35 4.79 -3.17 -31.19
C TRP A 35 5.87 -4.18 -30.78
N ARG A 36 5.71 -4.85 -29.63
CA ARG A 36 6.73 -5.72 -29.04
C ARG A 36 6.47 -7.19 -29.31
N THR A 37 5.24 -7.67 -29.10
CA THR A 37 4.91 -9.10 -29.17
C THR A 37 4.94 -9.67 -30.59
N PRO A 38 4.60 -8.91 -31.66
CA PRO A 38 4.72 -9.46 -33.01
C PRO A 38 6.18 -9.77 -33.40
N LYS A 39 7.16 -9.07 -32.81
CA LYS A 39 8.59 -9.33 -33.04
C LYS A 39 9.05 -10.70 -32.54
N VAL A 40 8.27 -11.34 -31.66
CA VAL A 40 8.53 -12.69 -31.15
C VAL A 40 7.51 -13.72 -31.67
N GLY A 41 6.74 -13.35 -32.71
CA GLY A 41 5.76 -14.22 -33.35
C GLY A 41 4.40 -14.30 -32.66
N LEU A 42 4.15 -13.52 -31.59
CA LEU A 42 2.88 -13.51 -30.87
C LEU A 42 2.01 -12.34 -31.33
N SER A 43 0.84 -12.63 -31.89
CA SER A 43 -0.12 -11.59 -32.28
C SER A 43 -0.61 -10.80 -31.06
N TRP A 44 -1.00 -9.55 -31.30
CA TRP A 44 -1.45 -8.64 -30.24
C TRP A 44 -2.72 -9.15 -29.56
N GLU A 45 -3.65 -9.72 -30.33
CA GLU A 45 -4.91 -10.29 -29.85
C GLU A 45 -4.63 -11.46 -28.89
N ARG A 46 -3.69 -12.35 -29.25
CA ARG A 46 -3.28 -13.45 -28.37
C ARG A 46 -2.61 -12.95 -27.11
N PHE A 47 -1.78 -11.90 -27.21
CA PHE A 47 -1.22 -11.28 -26.02
C PHE A 47 -2.31 -10.69 -25.12
N GLN A 48 -3.32 -10.03 -25.69
CA GLN A 48 -4.48 -9.53 -24.93
C GLN A 48 -5.25 -10.65 -24.25
N ASP A 49 -5.54 -11.76 -24.95
CA ASP A 49 -6.18 -12.95 -24.36
C ASP A 49 -5.40 -13.42 -23.13
N MET A 50 -4.08 -13.51 -23.27
CA MET A 50 -3.18 -13.91 -22.18
C MET A 50 -3.23 -12.90 -21.02
N ALA A 51 -3.05 -11.61 -21.31
CA ALA A 51 -3.03 -10.56 -20.30
C ALA A 51 -4.35 -10.45 -19.55
N MET A 52 -5.48 -10.58 -20.25
CA MET A 52 -6.80 -10.61 -19.63
C MET A 52 -6.99 -11.84 -18.74
N LEU A 53 -6.59 -13.02 -19.22
CA LEU A 53 -6.68 -14.24 -18.42
C LEU A 53 -5.82 -14.14 -17.16
N LEU A 54 -4.59 -13.62 -17.27
CA LEU A 54 -3.69 -13.39 -16.13
C LEU A 54 -4.27 -12.36 -15.14
N LEU A 55 -4.89 -11.29 -15.63
CA LEU A 55 -5.54 -10.29 -14.78
C LEU A 55 -6.71 -10.90 -13.99
N LEU A 56 -7.64 -11.57 -14.66
CA LEU A 56 -8.83 -12.15 -14.04
C LEU A 56 -8.47 -13.25 -13.02
N THR A 57 -7.57 -14.16 -13.41
CA THR A 57 -7.10 -15.23 -12.51
C THR A 57 -6.20 -14.69 -11.40
N GLY A 58 -5.48 -13.59 -11.62
CA GLY A 58 -4.72 -12.89 -10.60
C GLY A 58 -5.63 -12.26 -9.55
N ILE A 59 -6.67 -11.53 -9.97
CA ILE A 59 -7.67 -10.97 -9.03
C ILE A 59 -8.38 -12.11 -8.28
N GLY A 60 -8.81 -13.16 -8.99
CA GLY A 60 -9.44 -14.33 -8.37
C GLY A 60 -8.52 -15.03 -7.37
N GLY A 61 -7.25 -15.27 -7.73
CA GLY A 61 -6.27 -15.86 -6.82
C GLY A 61 -5.98 -14.99 -5.60
N ALA A 62 -5.90 -13.67 -5.78
CA ALA A 62 -5.74 -12.72 -4.68
C ALA A 62 -6.91 -12.77 -3.70
N ARG A 63 -8.13 -12.94 -4.22
CA ARG A 63 -9.35 -13.03 -3.42
C ARG A 63 -9.46 -14.38 -2.70
N VAL A 64 -9.19 -15.48 -3.38
CA VAL A 64 -9.18 -16.81 -2.75
C VAL A 64 -8.18 -16.85 -1.60
N LEU A 65 -6.97 -16.33 -1.79
CA LEU A 65 -5.97 -16.33 -0.73
C LEU A 65 -6.38 -15.43 0.44
N TYR A 66 -7.01 -14.28 0.18
CA TYR A 66 -7.61 -13.44 1.22
C TYR A 66 -8.63 -14.23 2.06
N MET A 67 -9.57 -14.90 1.40
CA MET A 67 -10.60 -15.68 2.09
C MET A 67 -10.02 -16.84 2.90
N ILE A 68 -8.92 -17.45 2.46
CA ILE A 68 -8.21 -18.49 3.21
C ILE A 68 -7.52 -17.88 4.43
N GLN A 69 -6.80 -16.77 4.25
CA GLN A 69 -6.02 -16.14 5.32
C GLN A 69 -6.91 -15.51 6.40
N TYR A 70 -8.04 -14.95 6.00
CA TYR A 70 -9.00 -14.28 6.87
C TYR A 70 -10.30 -15.09 6.97
N SER A 71 -10.21 -16.42 7.01
CA SER A 71 -11.38 -17.31 7.02
C SER A 71 -12.32 -17.08 8.19
N ASP A 72 -11.81 -16.52 9.29
CA ASP A 72 -12.58 -16.23 10.49
C ASP A 72 -13.51 -15.03 10.32
N GLN A 73 -13.24 -14.17 9.33
CA GLN A 73 -14.11 -13.05 8.94
C GLN A 73 -15.30 -13.49 8.05
N PHE A 74 -15.35 -14.76 7.63
CA PHE A 74 -16.43 -15.31 6.80
C PHE A 74 -17.28 -16.28 7.63
N PRO A 75 -18.32 -15.80 8.34
CA PRO A 75 -19.13 -16.62 9.23
C PRO A 75 -19.96 -17.67 8.48
N ASP A 76 -20.43 -17.36 7.26
CA ASP A 76 -21.13 -18.33 6.41
C ASP A 76 -20.15 -19.10 5.50
N LYS A 77 -19.80 -20.31 5.95
CA LYS A 77 -18.91 -21.24 5.23
C LYS A 77 -19.65 -22.13 4.22
N SER A 78 -20.93 -21.88 3.96
CA SER A 78 -21.67 -22.59 2.90
C SER A 78 -21.11 -22.25 1.52
N ALA A 79 -21.34 -23.11 0.52
CA ALA A 79 -20.88 -22.87 -0.84
C ALA A 79 -21.41 -21.54 -1.42
N LEU A 80 -22.64 -21.16 -1.07
CA LEU A 80 -23.26 -19.91 -1.49
C LEU A 80 -22.64 -18.70 -0.77
N GLY A 81 -22.42 -18.80 0.55
CA GLY A 81 -21.74 -17.77 1.34
C GLY A 81 -20.31 -17.49 0.85
N LEU A 82 -19.56 -18.55 0.53
CA LEU A 82 -18.22 -18.43 -0.04
C LEU A 82 -18.24 -17.84 -1.46
N LEU A 83 -19.20 -18.19 -2.31
CA LEU A 83 -19.33 -17.58 -3.64
C LEU A 83 -19.65 -16.09 -3.56
N ILE A 84 -20.56 -15.70 -2.66
CA ILE A 84 -20.87 -14.29 -2.41
C ILE A 84 -19.62 -13.58 -1.88
N GLY A 85 -18.96 -14.15 -0.88
CA GLY A 85 -17.71 -13.62 -0.33
C GLY A 85 -16.61 -13.49 -1.39
N PHE A 86 -16.53 -14.39 -2.36
CA PHE A 86 -15.59 -14.28 -3.47
C PHE A 86 -15.91 -13.08 -4.39
N VAL A 87 -17.19 -12.83 -4.70
CA VAL A 87 -17.60 -11.74 -5.59
C VAL A 87 -17.52 -10.36 -4.92
N SER A 88 -17.66 -10.29 -3.59
CA SER A 88 -17.63 -9.05 -2.80
C SER A 88 -16.25 -8.38 -2.70
N ILE A 89 -15.64 -8.06 -3.84
CA ILE A 89 -14.30 -7.42 -3.93
C ILE A 89 -14.37 -5.93 -3.54
N TRP A 90 -15.56 -5.32 -3.60
CA TRP A 90 -15.79 -3.91 -3.25
C TRP A 90 -15.59 -3.61 -1.76
N ASP A 91 -15.63 -4.64 -0.90
CA ASP A 91 -15.36 -4.52 0.54
C ASP A 91 -13.85 -4.43 0.85
N GLY A 92 -13.02 -4.41 -0.19
CA GLY A 92 -11.58 -4.57 -0.08
C GLY A 92 -11.20 -6.04 0.13
N GLY A 93 -9.98 -6.28 0.60
CA GLY A 93 -9.51 -7.64 0.89
C GLY A 93 -9.00 -8.40 -0.33
N ILE A 94 -7.84 -7.97 -0.84
CA ILE A 94 -7.06 -8.69 -1.84
C ILE A 94 -5.66 -8.93 -1.31
N VAL A 95 -5.19 -10.18 -1.38
CA VAL A 95 -3.82 -10.52 -0.96
C VAL A 95 -2.93 -10.61 -2.19
N PHE A 96 -1.90 -9.75 -2.24
CA PHE A 96 -0.98 -9.67 -3.38
C PHE A 96 -0.38 -11.03 -3.78
N TYR A 97 0.05 -11.84 -2.81
CA TYR A 97 0.64 -13.16 -3.08
C TYR A 97 -0.32 -14.10 -3.83
N GLY A 98 -1.63 -13.99 -3.59
CA GLY A 98 -2.62 -14.80 -4.28
C GLY A 98 -2.70 -14.47 -5.77
N SER A 99 -2.44 -13.21 -6.15
CA SER A 99 -2.38 -12.81 -7.56
C SER A 99 -1.22 -13.46 -8.32
N ILE A 100 -0.08 -13.63 -7.64
CA ILE A 100 1.09 -14.31 -8.21
C ILE A 100 0.75 -15.77 -8.50
N PHE A 101 0.15 -16.49 -7.53
CA PHE A 101 -0.24 -17.89 -7.72
C PHE A 101 -1.28 -18.07 -8.83
N GLY A 102 -2.33 -17.23 -8.83
CA GLY A 102 -3.36 -17.24 -9.87
C GLY A 102 -2.79 -16.97 -11.26
N GLY A 103 -1.94 -15.95 -11.39
CA GLY A 103 -1.27 -15.60 -12.62
C GLY A 103 -0.29 -16.66 -13.12
N MET A 104 0.49 -17.29 -12.22
CA MET A 104 1.41 -18.38 -12.56
C MET A 104 0.68 -19.60 -13.11
N LEU A 105 -0.42 -20.00 -12.46
CA LEU A 105 -1.23 -21.15 -12.89
C LEU A 105 -1.86 -20.88 -14.26
N SER A 106 -2.40 -19.67 -14.44
CA SER A 106 -2.99 -19.22 -15.70
C SER A 106 -1.96 -19.19 -16.84
N TYR A 107 -0.77 -18.63 -16.59
CA TYR A 107 0.33 -18.63 -17.55
C TYR A 107 0.78 -20.05 -17.91
N TYR A 108 0.85 -20.97 -16.93
CA TYR A 108 1.18 -22.37 -17.19
C TYR A 108 0.20 -23.02 -18.19
N PHE A 109 -1.10 -22.86 -17.97
CA PHE A 109 -2.12 -23.39 -18.87
C PHE A 109 -2.10 -22.70 -20.24
N TYR A 110 -1.99 -21.37 -20.28
CA TYR A 110 -1.90 -20.62 -21.52
C TYR A 110 -0.67 -21.03 -22.34
N ARG A 111 0.47 -21.22 -21.67
CA ARG A 111 1.68 -21.76 -22.30
C ARG A 111 1.46 -23.17 -22.85
N ARG A 112 0.83 -24.06 -22.07
CA ARG A 112 0.62 -25.48 -22.42
C ARG A 112 -0.34 -25.66 -23.59
N PHE A 113 -1.38 -24.84 -23.68
CA PHE A 113 -2.46 -24.99 -24.66
C PHE A 113 -2.34 -24.06 -25.86
N VAL A 114 -1.76 -22.87 -25.70
CA VAL A 114 -1.67 -21.85 -26.76
C VAL A 114 -0.24 -21.65 -27.21
N LEU A 115 0.67 -21.16 -26.34
CA LEU A 115 2.02 -20.76 -26.78
C LEU A 115 2.83 -21.92 -27.36
N LYS A 116 2.71 -23.13 -26.80
CA LYS A 116 3.35 -24.33 -27.37
C LYS A 116 2.84 -24.69 -28.75
N ARG A 117 1.55 -24.49 -29.05
CA ARG A 117 0.99 -24.74 -30.39
C ARG A 117 1.46 -23.72 -31.42
N LEU A 118 1.78 -22.51 -30.95
CA LEU A 118 2.30 -21.42 -31.76
C LEU A 118 3.84 -21.43 -31.86
N ASN A 119 4.52 -22.42 -31.27
CA ASN A 119 5.99 -22.53 -31.23
C ASN A 119 6.70 -21.27 -30.70
N ILE A 120 6.07 -20.54 -29.78
CA ILE A 120 6.64 -19.33 -29.19
C ILE A 120 7.62 -19.70 -28.07
N ASN A 121 8.86 -19.22 -28.17
CA ASN A 121 9.85 -19.38 -27.10
C ASN A 121 9.45 -18.51 -25.90
N GLY A 122 9.26 -19.14 -24.74
CA GLY A 122 8.89 -18.45 -23.50
C GLY A 122 9.93 -17.41 -23.06
N TRP A 123 11.22 -17.63 -23.34
CA TRP A 123 12.29 -16.69 -23.00
C TRP A 123 12.27 -15.44 -23.87
N GLN A 124 11.95 -15.59 -25.16
CA GLN A 124 11.77 -14.46 -26.08
C GLN A 124 10.56 -13.61 -25.67
N LEU A 125 9.46 -14.28 -25.29
CA LEU A 125 8.29 -13.60 -24.76
C LEU A 125 8.61 -12.87 -23.45
N ALA A 126 9.35 -13.50 -22.54
CA ALA A 126 9.77 -12.87 -21.28
C ALA A 126 10.63 -11.61 -21.52
N ASP A 127 11.58 -11.67 -22.46
CA ASP A 127 12.40 -10.52 -22.84
C ASP A 127 11.58 -9.40 -23.49
N ALA A 128 10.59 -9.75 -24.31
CA ALA A 128 9.69 -8.76 -24.92
C ALA A 128 8.81 -8.06 -23.88
N VAL A 129 8.41 -8.79 -22.83
CA VAL A 129 7.51 -8.33 -21.76
C VAL A 129 8.25 -7.59 -20.64
N ALA A 130 9.52 -7.88 -20.40
CA ALA A 130 10.29 -7.32 -19.29
C ALA A 130 10.25 -5.77 -19.18
N PRO A 131 10.47 -4.99 -20.26
CA PRO A 131 10.38 -3.53 -20.17
C PRO A 131 8.94 -3.03 -19.93
N MET A 132 7.94 -3.80 -20.36
CA MET A 132 6.52 -3.49 -20.14
C MET A 132 6.13 -3.71 -18.67
N LEU A 133 6.71 -4.72 -18.01
CA LEU A 133 6.52 -4.91 -16.57
C LEU A 133 7.10 -3.75 -15.77
N ALA A 134 8.31 -3.29 -16.12
CA ALA A 134 8.94 -2.15 -15.44
C ALA A 134 8.10 -0.87 -15.55
N ILE A 135 7.56 -0.54 -16.74
CA ILE A 135 6.71 0.66 -16.86
C ILE A 135 5.38 0.50 -16.11
N GLY A 136 4.81 -0.70 -16.10
CA GLY A 136 3.61 -1.00 -15.31
C GLY A 136 3.84 -0.77 -13.81
N MET A 137 5.00 -1.21 -13.30
CA MET A 137 5.40 -0.95 -11.91
C MET A 137 5.61 0.55 -11.65
N ALA A 138 6.22 1.28 -12.58
CA ALA A 138 6.41 2.73 -12.45
C ALA A 138 5.09 3.48 -12.28
N LEU A 139 4.09 3.17 -13.11
CA LEU A 139 2.74 3.74 -13.06
C LEU A 139 2.00 3.33 -11.78
N GLY A 140 2.13 2.06 -11.36
CA GLY A 140 1.58 1.61 -10.07
C GLY A 140 2.11 2.41 -8.88
N ARG A 141 3.40 2.81 -8.91
CA ARG A 141 4.01 3.63 -7.86
C ARG A 141 3.57 5.09 -7.89
N ILE A 142 3.25 5.64 -9.05
CA ILE A 142 2.53 6.92 -9.15
C ILE A 142 1.15 6.79 -8.48
N GLY A 143 0.48 5.65 -8.66
CA GLY A 143 -0.74 5.32 -7.94
C GLY A 143 -0.56 5.38 -6.42
N CYS A 144 0.52 4.81 -5.88
CA CYS A 144 0.85 4.89 -4.45
C CYS A 144 1.09 6.34 -3.98
N TYR A 145 1.77 7.14 -4.80
CA TYR A 145 1.99 8.56 -4.54
C TYR A 145 0.68 9.33 -4.45
N LEU A 146 -0.23 9.16 -5.43
CA LEU A 146 -1.57 9.77 -5.40
C LEU A 146 -2.40 9.29 -4.21
N ASN A 147 -2.20 8.03 -3.81
CA ASN A 147 -2.86 7.46 -2.64
C ASN A 147 -2.27 7.96 -1.31
N GLY A 148 -1.12 8.64 -1.33
CA GLY A 148 -0.43 9.08 -0.12
C GLY A 148 0.13 7.94 0.73
N CYS A 149 0.38 6.76 0.17
CA CYS A 149 0.89 5.59 0.89
C CYS A 149 2.30 5.18 0.46
N CYS A 150 3.00 4.38 1.28
CA CYS A 150 4.33 3.84 1.01
C CYS A 150 5.47 4.88 1.04
N TRP A 151 5.48 5.79 2.02
CA TRP A 151 6.58 6.75 2.21
C TRP A 151 7.81 6.11 2.84
N GLY A 152 8.96 6.74 2.64
CA GLY A 152 10.20 6.38 3.31
C GLY A 152 10.31 6.94 4.72
N GLN A 153 11.50 6.78 5.28
CA GLN A 153 11.92 7.40 6.53
C GLN A 153 11.93 8.92 6.40
N VAL A 154 12.07 9.54 7.56
CA VAL A 154 12.19 10.97 7.71
C VAL A 154 13.53 11.41 7.15
N ALA A 155 13.52 12.42 6.30
CA ALA A 155 14.73 13.02 5.80
C ALA A 155 15.40 13.85 6.90
N CYS A 156 16.73 13.76 7.01
CA CYS A 156 17.48 14.59 7.95
C CYS A 156 17.35 16.09 7.63
N ALA A 157 17.53 16.95 8.62
CA ALA A 157 17.35 18.40 8.47
C ALA A 157 18.27 19.02 7.39
N GLU A 158 19.47 18.44 7.16
CA GLU A 158 20.37 18.86 6.08
C GLU A 158 20.11 18.14 4.74
N CYS A 159 19.33 17.05 4.74
CA CYS A 159 19.13 16.16 3.60
C CYS A 159 18.15 16.77 2.59
N GLN A 160 18.28 18.05 2.18
CA GLN A 160 17.37 18.82 1.31
C GLN A 160 16.25 17.97 0.69
N PRO A 161 15.22 17.63 1.47
CA PRO A 161 14.17 16.77 0.99
C PRO A 161 13.36 17.65 0.07
N MET A 162 13.08 17.16 -1.14
CA MET A 162 12.33 17.90 -2.16
C MET A 162 11.22 18.71 -1.47
N PRO A 163 11.37 20.05 -1.37
CA PRO A 163 10.39 20.85 -0.67
C PRO A 163 9.14 20.72 -1.52
N LEU A 164 8.19 19.91 -1.10
CA LEU A 164 6.86 20.00 -1.67
C LEU A 164 6.44 21.45 -1.40
N PRO A 165 6.13 22.23 -2.44
CA PRO A 165 5.60 23.57 -2.24
C PRO A 165 4.47 23.50 -1.20
N PRO A 166 4.30 24.50 -0.33
CA PRO A 166 3.21 24.53 0.65
C PRO A 166 1.84 24.20 0.03
N GLU A 167 1.66 24.59 -1.24
CA GLU A 167 0.49 24.35 -2.09
C GLU A 167 0.35 22.90 -2.59
N LEU A 168 1.45 22.14 -2.67
CA LEU A 168 1.54 20.80 -3.27
C LEU A 168 1.71 19.67 -2.24
N GLY A 169 2.01 19.98 -0.97
CA GLY A 169 2.28 18.95 0.03
C GLY A 169 2.16 19.39 1.48
N GLN A 170 1.05 20.01 1.86
CA GLN A 170 0.54 19.80 3.21
C GLN A 170 -0.03 18.38 3.23
N PHE A 171 0.60 17.46 3.96
CA PHE A 171 -0.03 16.16 4.13
C PHE A 171 -1.26 16.32 5.00
N PRO A 172 -2.32 15.58 4.69
CA PRO A 172 -3.39 15.34 5.65
C PRO A 172 -2.84 14.76 6.95
N LEU A 173 -3.65 14.75 8.00
CA LEU A 173 -3.41 14.01 9.23
C LEU A 173 -3.43 12.49 8.95
N ILE A 174 -2.50 11.97 8.14
CA ILE A 174 -2.38 10.55 7.83
C ILE A 174 -1.55 9.91 8.94
N PRO A 175 -2.00 8.79 9.54
CA PRO A 175 -1.21 8.11 10.54
C PRO A 175 -0.06 7.42 9.82
N SER A 176 1.17 7.80 10.12
CA SER A 176 2.32 6.93 9.86
C SER A 176 2.54 6.05 11.08
N HIS A 177 2.99 4.80 10.89
CA HIS A 177 3.49 3.99 12.00
C HIS A 177 4.46 4.84 12.84
N ALA A 178 4.29 4.82 14.17
CA ALA A 178 5.16 5.61 15.04
C ALA A 178 6.63 5.26 14.76
N ARG A 179 7.41 6.28 14.44
CA ARG A 179 8.84 6.11 14.19
C ARG A 179 9.47 5.49 15.43
N LYS A 180 10.15 4.35 15.27
CA LYS A 180 10.98 3.77 16.36
C LYS A 180 12.00 4.78 16.90
N GLN A 181 12.42 5.75 16.09
CA GLN A 181 13.34 6.83 16.45
C GLN A 181 12.69 7.99 17.24
N VAL A 182 11.37 8.15 17.21
CA VAL A 182 10.62 9.16 18.01
C VAL A 182 10.09 8.56 19.30
N THR A 183 9.82 7.26 19.31
CA THR A 183 9.35 6.52 20.49
C THR A 183 10.47 5.93 21.34
N LEU A 184 11.72 5.99 20.90
CA LEU A 184 12.90 5.63 21.69
C LEU A 184 13.81 6.85 21.85
N PRO A 185 13.88 7.46 23.05
CA PRO A 185 15.05 8.25 23.42
C PRO A 185 16.19 7.32 23.85
N PRO A 186 17.45 7.81 23.91
CA PRO A 186 18.57 7.13 24.58
C PRO A 186 18.34 6.85 26.09
N TYR A 187 17.14 7.08 26.64
CA TYR A 187 16.93 7.32 28.07
C TYR A 187 15.84 6.47 28.77
N GLN A 188 15.20 5.50 28.11
CA GLN A 188 14.30 4.57 28.83
C GLN A 188 14.49 3.13 28.35
N SER A 189 15.51 2.49 28.93
CA SER A 189 15.99 1.16 28.63
C SER A 189 15.11 0.00 29.15
N ARG A 190 13.79 0.16 29.31
CA ARG A 190 12.92 -0.89 29.90
C ARG A 190 11.48 -1.01 29.37
N LEU A 191 11.06 -0.26 28.35
CA LEU A 191 9.70 -0.41 27.81
C LEU A 191 9.69 -1.18 26.49
N PRO A 192 8.82 -2.20 26.34
CA PRO A 192 8.64 -2.93 25.09
C PRO A 192 8.16 -1.96 23.99
N GLN A 193 8.46 -2.31 22.73
CA GLN A 193 8.24 -1.51 21.52
C GLN A 193 6.96 -0.65 21.59
N ILE A 194 7.08 0.69 21.56
CA ILE A 194 5.91 1.56 21.63
C ILE A 194 5.04 1.32 20.39
N HIS A 195 3.87 0.71 20.61
CA HIS A 195 2.84 0.44 19.60
C HIS A 195 1.87 1.63 19.49
N GLY A 196 2.37 2.83 19.18
CA GLY A 196 1.55 4.05 19.04
C GLY A 196 1.30 4.48 17.58
N LEU A 197 0.35 5.40 17.37
CA LEU A 197 0.23 6.16 16.11
C LEU A 197 1.01 7.47 16.23
N GLN A 198 1.72 7.86 15.17
CA GLN A 198 2.32 9.20 15.06
C GLN A 198 1.43 10.11 14.24
N THR A 199 1.16 11.30 14.79
CA THR A 199 0.44 12.36 14.10
C THR A 199 1.39 13.14 13.19
N THR A 200 0.84 13.77 12.14
CA THR A 200 1.65 14.58 11.22
C THR A 200 2.17 15.89 11.83
N THR A 201 1.67 16.27 13.01
CA THR A 201 2.14 17.42 13.80
C THR A 201 3.37 17.10 14.65
N GLY A 202 3.79 15.83 14.73
CA GLY A 202 5.06 15.45 15.35
C GLY A 202 4.96 14.91 16.78
N PHE A 203 3.82 14.32 17.16
CA PHE A 203 3.69 13.63 18.45
C PHE A 203 3.12 12.23 18.26
N THR A 204 3.35 11.34 19.22
CA THR A 204 2.78 10.00 19.24
C THR A 204 1.71 9.90 20.31
N ILE A 205 0.71 9.05 20.09
CA ILE A 205 -0.29 8.71 21.10
C ILE A 205 0.04 7.36 21.75
N VAL A 206 -0.31 7.22 23.03
CA VAL A 206 -0.21 5.96 23.78
C VAL A 206 -1.09 4.90 23.08
N ALA A 207 -0.61 3.66 23.05
CA ALA A 207 -1.35 2.56 22.44
C ALA A 207 -2.72 2.40 23.13
N PRO A 208 -3.82 2.16 22.38
CA PRO A 208 -5.14 1.99 23.00
C PRO A 208 -5.20 0.91 24.09
N GLY A 209 -4.40 -0.15 23.96
CA GLY A 209 -4.32 -1.23 24.96
C GLY A 209 -3.59 -0.86 26.26
N GLU A 210 -2.89 0.27 26.31
CA GLU A 210 -2.18 0.77 27.50
C GLU A 210 -2.98 1.87 28.23
N LEU A 211 -4.07 2.35 27.63
CA LEU A 211 -4.94 3.35 28.22
C LEU A 211 -5.91 2.72 29.22
N PRO A 212 -6.36 3.48 30.25
CA PRO A 212 -7.38 3.00 31.17
C PRO A 212 -8.68 2.61 30.42
N PRO A 213 -9.26 1.44 30.68
CA PRO A 213 -10.49 1.00 30.01
C PRO A 213 -11.67 1.98 30.18
N SER A 214 -11.68 2.73 31.28
CA SER A 214 -12.71 3.72 31.62
C SER A 214 -12.61 5.02 30.82
N ASP A 215 -11.46 5.32 30.22
CA ASP A 215 -11.23 6.54 29.43
C ASP A 215 -10.16 6.28 28.35
N PRO A 216 -10.57 5.84 27.15
CA PRO A 216 -9.66 5.52 26.05
C PRO A 216 -9.20 6.75 25.26
N ARG A 217 -9.44 7.97 25.76
CA ARG A 217 -9.00 9.19 25.06
C ARG A 217 -7.48 9.22 24.92
N SER A 218 -7.04 9.66 23.75
CA SER A 218 -5.65 9.74 23.35
C SER A 218 -4.83 10.55 24.35
N VAL A 219 -3.76 9.93 24.83
CA VAL A 219 -2.74 10.58 25.67
C VAL A 219 -1.47 10.72 24.85
N VAL A 220 -0.82 11.88 24.93
CA VAL A 220 0.45 12.14 24.26
C VAL A 220 1.54 11.26 24.89
N ALA A 221 2.12 10.35 24.11
CA ALA A 221 3.18 9.45 24.57
C ALA A 221 4.57 10.10 24.45
N ALA A 222 4.87 10.71 23.30
CA ALA A 222 6.16 11.33 23.03
C ALA A 222 5.99 12.46 22.03
N ILE A 223 6.94 13.40 22.05
CA ILE A 223 6.97 14.56 21.17
C ILE A 223 8.30 14.59 20.47
N GLU A 224 8.25 14.82 19.16
CA GLU A 224 9.43 14.92 18.33
C GLU A 224 10.01 16.35 18.39
N PRO A 225 11.32 16.49 18.64
CA PRO A 225 11.99 17.80 18.64
C PRO A 225 11.87 18.54 17.29
N GLY A 226 11.73 19.86 17.34
CA GLY A 226 11.64 20.75 16.18
C GLY A 226 10.29 20.78 15.46
N THR A 227 9.31 20.01 15.94
CA THR A 227 8.00 19.86 15.29
C THR A 227 6.99 20.95 15.69
N ALA A 228 5.85 21.00 14.99
CA ALA A 228 4.76 21.89 15.36
C ALA A 228 4.22 21.58 16.76
N ALA A 229 4.24 20.30 17.16
CA ALA A 229 3.80 19.87 18.47
C ALA A 229 4.68 20.34 19.63
N GLU A 230 6.01 20.34 19.44
CA GLU A 230 6.91 20.90 20.44
C GLU A 230 6.75 22.43 20.53
N ARG A 231 6.68 23.13 19.38
CA ARG A 231 6.53 24.59 19.33
C ARG A 231 5.22 25.10 19.93
N SER A 232 4.17 24.29 19.87
CA SER A 232 2.88 24.63 20.47
C SER A 232 2.84 24.39 21.98
N GLY A 233 3.91 23.84 22.57
CA GLY A 233 4.02 23.58 24.00
C GLY A 233 3.26 22.34 24.46
N LEU A 234 2.95 21.40 23.56
CA LEU A 234 2.42 20.08 23.93
C LEU A 234 3.45 19.33 24.79
N GLN A 235 3.01 18.46 25.70
CA GLN A 235 3.89 17.68 26.57
C GLN A 235 3.47 16.21 26.63
N PRO A 236 4.42 15.26 26.82
CA PRO A 236 4.07 13.88 27.14
C PRO A 236 3.20 13.80 28.40
N GLY A 237 2.16 12.96 28.37
CA GLY A 237 1.16 12.83 29.42
C GLY A 237 -0.06 13.74 29.27
N ASP A 238 -0.05 14.70 28.34
CA ASP A 238 -1.21 15.52 28.03
C ASP A 238 -2.36 14.63 27.50
N LYS A 239 -3.55 14.73 28.10
CA LYS A 239 -4.75 14.00 27.65
C LYS A 239 -5.54 14.88 26.69
N VAL A 240 -5.89 14.38 25.51
CA VAL A 240 -6.68 15.15 24.53
C VAL A 240 -8.16 15.10 24.91
N VAL A 241 -8.74 16.25 25.22
CA VAL A 241 -10.15 16.38 25.65
C VAL A 241 -11.04 17.05 24.61
N GLU A 242 -10.49 17.83 23.69
CA GLU A 242 -11.23 18.40 22.55
C GLU A 242 -10.39 18.33 21.27
N VAL A 243 -11.06 18.16 20.13
CA VAL A 243 -10.50 18.09 18.78
C VAL A 243 -11.32 18.99 17.86
N ASN A 244 -10.67 19.95 17.22
CA ASN A 244 -11.24 20.93 16.29
C ASN A 244 -12.50 21.64 16.83
N GLY A 245 -12.46 22.04 18.11
CA GLY A 245 -13.55 22.74 18.79
C GLY A 245 -14.73 21.86 19.19
N ARG A 246 -14.60 20.53 19.08
CA ARG A 246 -15.60 19.56 19.55
C ARG A 246 -15.01 18.71 20.69
N PRO A 247 -15.80 18.28 21.66
CA PRO A 247 -15.35 17.32 22.66
C PRO A 247 -14.77 16.07 21.99
N ASN A 248 -13.62 15.60 22.47
CA ASN A 248 -13.02 14.34 22.03
C ASN A 248 -13.92 13.21 22.54
N GLN A 249 -14.77 12.68 21.65
CA GLN A 249 -15.69 11.59 22.01
C GLN A 249 -14.87 10.32 22.22
N MET A 250 -15.17 9.60 23.30
CA MET A 250 -14.82 8.20 23.46
C MET A 250 -15.72 7.39 22.54
N ILE A 251 -15.10 6.55 21.73
CA ILE A 251 -15.77 5.76 20.71
C ILE A 251 -15.56 4.28 21.05
N LEU A 252 -16.65 3.53 21.08
CA LEU A 252 -16.62 2.07 21.16
C LEU A 252 -17.18 1.51 19.86
N GLU A 253 -16.29 0.99 19.01
CA GLU A 253 -16.69 0.25 17.82
C GLU A 253 -16.94 -1.21 18.19
N ILE A 254 -18.13 -1.69 17.85
CA ILE A 254 -18.64 -3.00 18.22
C ILE A 254 -18.96 -3.76 16.94
N ASN A 255 -18.20 -4.83 16.72
CA ASN A 255 -18.33 -5.70 15.56
C ASN A 255 -18.79 -7.09 16.00
N GLY A 256 -19.72 -7.70 15.25
CA GLY A 256 -20.24 -9.03 15.55
C GLY A 256 -21.49 -9.39 14.74
N PRO A 257 -22.13 -10.53 15.01
CA PRO A 257 -23.31 -10.97 14.27
C PRO A 257 -24.49 -10.00 14.45
N ALA A 258 -25.23 -9.69 13.37
CA ALA A 258 -26.33 -8.71 13.39
C ALA A 258 -27.38 -8.95 14.48
N LYS A 259 -27.69 -10.23 14.79
CA LYS A 259 -28.64 -10.58 15.87
C LYS A 259 -28.14 -10.17 17.25
N VAL A 260 -26.84 -10.28 17.50
CA VAL A 260 -26.21 -9.91 18.78
C VAL A 260 -26.06 -8.39 18.87
N LEU A 261 -25.78 -7.73 17.74
CA LEU A 261 -25.65 -6.28 17.65
C LEU A 261 -26.95 -5.54 17.95
N ALA A 262 -28.10 -6.08 17.56
CA ALA A 262 -29.40 -5.52 17.95
C ALA A 262 -29.56 -5.48 19.49
N GLY A 263 -29.18 -6.56 20.18
CA GLY A 263 -29.16 -6.61 21.64
C GLY A 263 -28.09 -5.71 22.26
N ALA A 264 -26.94 -5.55 21.60
CA ALA A 264 -25.91 -4.61 22.02
C ALA A 264 -26.38 -3.14 21.91
N GLN A 265 -27.10 -2.80 20.84
CA GLN A 265 -27.65 -1.47 20.59
C GLN A 265 -28.64 -1.06 21.68
N GLU A 266 -29.57 -1.93 22.04
CA GLU A 266 -30.54 -1.67 23.11
C GLU A 266 -29.83 -1.46 24.46
N ARG A 267 -28.81 -2.28 24.77
CA ARG A 267 -28.04 -2.18 26.01
C ARG A 267 -27.18 -0.92 26.07
N ALA A 268 -26.64 -0.48 24.93
CA ALA A 268 -25.81 0.72 24.82
C ALA A 268 -26.62 2.01 24.81
N ASN A 269 -27.95 1.94 24.59
CA ASN A 269 -28.83 3.10 24.58
C ASN A 269 -29.07 3.61 26.01
N ILE A 270 -28.28 4.61 26.43
CA ILE A 270 -28.39 5.29 27.71
C ILE A 270 -28.28 6.80 27.51
N ASP A 271 -28.65 7.59 28.52
CA ASP A 271 -28.49 9.05 28.46
C ASP A 271 -27.03 9.45 28.22
N ASN A 272 -26.83 10.54 27.48
CA ASN A 272 -25.51 11.08 27.09
C ASN A 272 -24.65 10.15 26.22
N VAL A 273 -25.26 9.18 25.54
CA VAL A 273 -24.60 8.30 24.58
C VAL A 273 -25.27 8.40 23.23
N THR A 274 -24.47 8.57 22.18
CA THR A 274 -24.95 8.49 20.79
C THR A 274 -24.62 7.13 20.22
N VAL A 275 -25.62 6.41 19.76
CA VAL A 275 -25.45 5.09 19.14
C VAL A 275 -25.76 5.20 17.65
N LYS A 276 -24.78 4.88 16.80
CA LYS A 276 -24.92 4.84 15.34
C LYS A 276 -24.73 3.41 14.86
N SER A 277 -25.65 2.93 14.03
CA SER A 277 -25.43 1.71 13.26
C SER A 277 -24.77 2.10 11.94
N ILE A 278 -23.61 1.53 11.66
CA ILE A 278 -23.04 1.53 10.32
C ILE A 278 -23.42 0.21 9.68
N ASP A 279 -24.10 0.29 8.55
CA ASP A 279 -24.26 -0.86 7.68
C ASP A 279 -22.90 -1.12 7.02
N LEU A 280 -22.21 -2.16 7.50
CA LEU A 280 -21.10 -2.74 6.76
C LEU A 280 -21.69 -3.53 5.60
N ALA A 281 -20.85 -3.96 4.66
CA ALA A 281 -21.34 -4.67 3.51
C ALA A 281 -22.05 -5.98 3.91
N LYS A 282 -23.29 -6.12 3.43
CA LYS A 282 -24.19 -7.29 3.51
C LYS A 282 -24.23 -8.03 4.87
N ASP A 283 -25.30 -7.78 5.63
CA ASP A 283 -25.68 -8.44 6.88
C ASP A 283 -24.69 -8.33 8.06
N GLU A 284 -23.54 -7.71 7.85
CA GLU A 284 -22.69 -7.19 8.92
C GLU A 284 -23.09 -5.76 9.25
N LYS A 285 -23.29 -5.51 10.53
CA LYS A 285 -23.45 -4.16 11.07
C LYS A 285 -22.26 -3.89 11.95
N ALA A 286 -21.81 -2.65 12.01
CA ALA A 286 -21.02 -2.18 13.12
C ALA A 286 -21.90 -1.26 13.96
N LEU A 287 -21.77 -1.35 15.27
CA LEU A 287 -22.33 -0.34 16.16
C LEU A 287 -21.20 0.58 16.59
N ILE A 288 -21.35 1.86 16.32
CA ILE A 288 -20.49 2.90 16.90
C ILE A 288 -21.25 3.53 18.05
N VAL A 289 -20.66 3.45 19.24
CA VAL A 289 -21.14 4.14 20.42
C VAL A 289 -20.19 5.30 20.72
N GLU A 290 -20.70 6.52 20.76
CA GLU A 290 -19.94 7.75 20.99
C GLU A 290 -20.44 8.43 22.26
N THR A 291 -19.53 8.84 23.15
CA THR A 291 -19.87 9.67 24.31
C THR A 291 -18.68 10.50 24.78
N ALA A 292 -18.97 11.68 25.34
CA ALA A 292 -17.96 12.53 25.99
C ALA A 292 -17.90 12.30 27.51
N ASP A 293 -18.81 11.50 28.09
CA ASP A 293 -18.91 11.23 29.53
C ASP A 293 -18.24 9.88 29.89
N PRO A 294 -17.12 9.89 30.66
CA PRO A 294 -16.43 8.66 31.06
C PRO A 294 -17.29 7.71 31.90
N ALA A 295 -18.23 8.24 32.69
CA ALA A 295 -19.12 7.43 33.50
C ALA A 295 -20.09 6.65 32.60
N ALA A 296 -20.72 7.34 31.64
CA ALA A 296 -21.57 6.72 30.62
C ALA A 296 -20.80 5.65 29.82
N PHE A 297 -19.56 5.94 29.41
CA PHE A 297 -18.72 4.99 28.68
C PHE A 297 -18.48 3.69 29.46
N THR A 298 -18.12 3.81 30.74
CA THR A 298 -17.89 2.66 31.64
C THR A 298 -19.18 1.84 31.83
N VAL A 299 -20.33 2.51 31.98
CA VAL A 299 -21.64 1.85 32.08
C VAL A 299 -21.97 1.05 30.83
N VAL A 300 -21.73 1.60 29.63
CA VAL A 300 -21.95 0.88 28.37
C VAL A 300 -21.06 -0.37 28.30
N GLN A 301 -19.76 -0.25 28.61
CA GLN A 301 -18.87 -1.41 28.62
C GLN A 301 -19.34 -2.49 29.60
N ALA A 302 -19.78 -2.11 30.80
CA ALA A 302 -20.32 -3.03 31.79
C ALA A 302 -21.57 -3.75 31.26
N LYS A 303 -22.50 -3.03 30.63
CA LYS A 303 -23.73 -3.61 30.04
C LYS A 303 -23.44 -4.56 28.87
N LEU A 304 -22.35 -4.34 28.14
CA LEU A 304 -21.92 -5.17 27.02
C LEU A 304 -21.05 -6.38 27.44
N THR A 305 -20.56 -6.40 28.69
CA THR A 305 -19.72 -7.49 29.22
C THR A 305 -20.32 -8.89 29.01
N PRO A 306 -21.64 -9.14 29.18
CA PRO A 306 -22.23 -10.46 28.94
C PRO A 306 -22.22 -10.90 27.47
N LEU A 307 -22.03 -9.98 26.52
CA LEU A 307 -21.97 -10.27 25.08
C LEU A 307 -20.53 -10.28 24.55
N ARG A 308 -19.53 -10.05 25.42
CA ARG A 308 -18.13 -9.82 25.02
C ARG A 308 -17.47 -11.03 24.35
N GLU A 309 -17.95 -12.25 24.62
CA GLU A 309 -17.45 -13.46 23.93
C GLU A 309 -17.93 -13.56 22.48
N GLN A 310 -19.00 -12.83 22.13
CA GLN A 310 -19.63 -12.83 20.81
C GLN A 310 -19.40 -11.53 20.03
N LEU A 311 -18.81 -10.52 20.67
CA LEU A 311 -18.61 -9.18 20.14
C LEU A 311 -17.14 -8.77 20.26
N ILE A 312 -16.62 -8.17 19.21
CA ILE A 312 -15.30 -7.52 19.20
C ILE A 312 -15.53 -6.07 19.58
N LEU A 313 -15.00 -5.67 20.75
CA LEU A 313 -15.09 -4.32 21.29
C LEU A 313 -13.76 -3.59 21.08
N SER A 314 -13.78 -2.53 20.28
CA SER A 314 -12.59 -1.75 19.93
C SER A 314 -12.72 -0.31 20.44
N PRO A 315 -12.33 -0.03 21.71
CA PRO A 315 -12.38 1.32 22.27
C PRO A 315 -11.28 2.21 21.66
N HIS A 316 -11.63 3.42 21.29
CA HIS A 316 -10.74 4.47 20.79
C HIS A 316 -11.41 5.85 20.95
N ASP A 317 -10.91 6.88 20.28
CA ASP A 317 -11.46 8.24 20.39
C ASP A 317 -11.57 8.98 19.04
N SER A 318 -12.14 10.18 19.09
CA SER A 318 -12.35 11.01 17.89
C SER A 318 -11.03 11.43 17.25
N LEU A 319 -9.97 11.64 18.04
CA LEU A 319 -8.65 11.94 17.48
C LEU A 319 -8.11 10.74 16.70
N TYR A 320 -8.25 9.52 17.23
CA TYR A 320 -7.87 8.29 16.56
C TYR A 320 -8.59 8.14 15.22
N GLU A 321 -9.92 8.34 15.19
CA GLU A 321 -10.70 8.33 13.95
C GLU A 321 -10.29 9.43 12.97
N LEU A 322 -10.00 10.64 13.46
CA LEU A 322 -9.48 11.73 12.64
C LEU A 322 -8.11 11.36 12.04
N THR A 323 -7.25 10.67 12.79
CA THR A 323 -5.99 10.19 12.23
C THR A 323 -6.20 9.06 11.24
N ARG A 324 -7.14 8.13 11.46
CA ARG A 324 -7.40 6.98 10.59
C ARG A 324 -8.11 7.35 9.29
N ASN A 325 -9.13 8.21 9.38
CA ASN A 325 -10.12 8.51 8.34
C ASN A 325 -10.22 10.02 8.01
N GLY A 326 -9.27 10.83 8.47
CA GLY A 326 -9.30 12.29 8.34
C GLY A 326 -9.42 12.77 6.91
N ALA A 327 -10.30 13.74 6.69
CA ALA A 327 -10.50 14.38 5.39
C ALA A 327 -9.18 14.98 4.89
N LEU A 328 -8.72 14.50 3.73
CA LEU A 328 -7.47 14.94 3.13
C LEU A 328 -7.57 16.39 2.67
N GLY A 329 -6.74 17.28 3.24
CA GLY A 329 -6.75 18.72 2.95
C GLY A 329 -7.13 19.61 4.12
N GLN A 330 -7.46 19.06 5.29
CA GLN A 330 -7.49 19.82 6.54
C GLN A 330 -6.06 19.96 7.10
N THR A 331 -5.61 21.21 7.17
CA THR A 331 -4.20 21.58 7.41
C THR A 331 -4.02 22.31 8.72
N GLU A 332 -5.06 22.29 9.55
CA GLU A 332 -5.09 22.85 10.89
C GLU A 332 -5.68 21.81 11.82
N LEU A 333 -4.98 21.54 12.90
CA LEU A 333 -5.46 20.71 13.99
C LEU A 333 -5.55 21.63 15.21
N ALA A 334 -6.69 21.71 15.86
CA ALA A 334 -6.82 22.40 17.14
C ALA A 334 -7.17 21.35 18.19
N LEU A 335 -6.34 21.22 19.23
CA LEU A 335 -6.62 20.35 20.36
C LEU A 335 -6.81 21.19 21.61
N VAL A 336 -7.65 20.73 22.52
CA VAL A 336 -7.56 21.16 23.93
C VAL A 336 -7.09 19.95 24.71
N VAL A 337 -6.01 20.12 25.45
CA VAL A 337 -5.45 19.07 26.28
C VAL A 337 -5.64 19.38 27.75
N GLU A 338 -5.85 18.34 28.54
CA GLU A 338 -5.87 18.41 29.98
C GLU A 338 -4.47 18.09 30.52
N ARG A 339 -3.87 19.06 31.21
CA ARG A 339 -2.57 18.94 31.85
C ARG A 339 -2.75 19.23 33.33
N LYS A 340 -2.57 18.20 34.18
CA LYS A 340 -2.71 18.34 35.65
C LYS A 340 -4.06 18.99 36.08
N GLY A 341 -5.13 18.73 35.34
CA GLY A 341 -6.47 19.29 35.60
C GLY A 341 -6.75 20.65 34.94
N GLU A 342 -5.76 21.28 34.30
CA GLU A 342 -5.95 22.52 33.55
C GLU A 342 -6.20 22.24 32.06
N ARG A 343 -7.10 23.00 31.45
CA ARG A 343 -7.37 22.94 30.00
C ARG A 343 -6.45 23.89 29.26
N VAL A 344 -5.59 23.33 28.41
CA VAL A 344 -4.61 24.05 27.61
C VAL A 344 -5.01 23.94 26.13
N PRO A 345 -5.43 25.04 25.47
CA PRO A 345 -5.67 25.02 24.03
C PRO A 345 -4.34 25.01 23.28
N VAL A 346 -4.22 24.12 22.30
CA VAL A 346 -3.03 23.91 21.49
C VAL A 346 -3.45 23.85 20.02
N THR A 347 -3.07 24.85 19.25
CA THR A 347 -3.35 24.88 17.81
C THR A 347 -2.09 24.57 17.03
N PHE A 348 -2.21 23.66 16.08
CA PHE A 348 -1.14 23.25 15.20
C PHE A 348 -1.47 23.71 13.78
N THR A 349 -0.49 24.32 13.13
CA THR A 349 -0.38 24.32 11.67
C THR A 349 0.52 23.15 11.30
N PRO A 350 -0.03 21.95 10.99
CA PRO A 350 0.75 20.79 10.55
C PRO A 350 1.67 21.16 9.38
N ARG A 351 2.93 21.40 9.71
CA ARG A 351 4.04 21.20 8.78
C ARG A 351 4.51 19.79 8.99
N THR A 352 4.22 18.95 8.01
CA THR A 352 4.75 17.59 8.00
C THR A 352 6.26 17.64 7.99
N VAL A 353 6.86 16.81 8.84
CA VAL A 353 8.30 16.54 8.72
C VAL A 353 8.54 15.98 7.33
N THR A 354 9.69 16.30 6.77
CA THR A 354 10.05 15.91 5.42
C THR A 354 10.38 14.43 5.34
N PHE A 355 9.88 13.73 4.33
CA PHE A 355 10.10 12.30 4.12
C PHE A 355 10.82 12.04 2.81
N PHE A 356 11.48 10.89 2.72
CA PHE A 356 11.94 10.39 1.43
C PHE A 356 10.74 9.91 0.60
N PRO A 357 10.48 10.50 -0.60
CA PRO A 357 9.42 10.09 -1.49
C PRO A 357 9.78 8.79 -2.21
N THR A 358 9.84 7.69 -1.48
CA THR A 358 10.30 6.39 -2.01
C THR A 358 9.47 5.92 -3.21
N GLN A 359 8.20 6.31 -3.30
CA GLN A 359 7.34 6.06 -4.46
C GLN A 359 7.90 6.72 -5.73
N LEU A 360 8.38 7.96 -5.64
CA LEU A 360 9.00 8.65 -6.76
C LEU A 360 10.36 8.03 -7.11
N TYR A 361 11.13 7.61 -6.10
CA TYR A 361 12.38 6.88 -6.34
C TYR A 361 12.12 5.55 -7.07
N GLU A 362 11.09 4.81 -6.67
CA GLU A 362 10.66 3.60 -7.38
C GLU A 362 10.20 3.94 -8.80
N THR A 363 9.34 4.94 -9.00
CA THR A 363 8.89 5.35 -10.34
C THR A 363 10.06 5.72 -11.24
N ILE A 364 10.99 6.57 -10.78
CA ILE A 364 12.16 7.00 -11.55
C ILE A 364 13.06 5.81 -11.87
N SER A 365 13.38 4.98 -10.86
CA SER A 365 14.23 3.80 -11.07
C SER A 365 13.60 2.79 -12.04
N MET A 366 12.28 2.59 -12.00
CA MET A 366 11.58 1.69 -12.91
C MET A 366 11.55 2.25 -14.34
N VAL A 367 11.41 3.57 -14.51
CA VAL A 367 11.55 4.23 -15.83
C VAL A 367 12.98 4.08 -16.34
N LEU A 368 14.00 4.35 -15.53
CA LEU A 368 15.41 4.17 -15.90
C LEU A 368 15.72 2.72 -16.22
N LEU A 369 15.17 1.77 -15.46
CA LEU A 369 15.32 0.34 -15.72
C LEU A 369 14.62 -0.04 -17.03
N THR A 370 13.42 0.47 -17.30
CA THR A 370 12.78 0.31 -18.62
C THR A 370 13.71 0.78 -19.73
N LEU A 371 14.26 2.00 -19.65
CA LEU A 371 15.17 2.54 -20.66
C LEU A 371 16.44 1.69 -20.82
N LEU A 372 17.03 1.24 -19.70
CA LEU A 372 18.19 0.34 -19.70
C LEU A 372 17.86 -0.98 -20.41
N LEU A 373 16.72 -1.59 -20.12
CA LEU A 373 16.30 -2.85 -20.75
C LEU A 373 16.13 -2.69 -22.26
N LEU A 374 15.60 -1.53 -22.71
CA LEU A 374 15.45 -1.24 -24.13
C LEU A 374 16.78 -0.99 -24.83
N ALA A 375 17.67 -0.23 -24.19
CA ALA A 375 19.01 0.02 -24.70
C ALA A 375 19.83 -1.28 -24.74
N TYR A 376 19.64 -2.18 -23.78
CA TYR A 376 20.35 -3.46 -23.68
C TYR A 376 19.78 -4.54 -24.61
N GLN A 377 18.48 -4.47 -24.96
CA GLN A 377 17.83 -5.47 -25.80
C GLN A 377 18.56 -5.84 -27.10
N PRO A 378 19.13 -4.92 -27.89
CA PRO A 378 19.93 -5.29 -29.07
C PRO A 378 21.25 -6.00 -28.71
N PHE A 379 21.83 -5.76 -27.54
CA PHE A 379 23.10 -6.34 -27.11
C PHE A 379 22.96 -7.69 -26.39
N ARG A 380 21.73 -8.21 -26.23
CA ARG A 380 21.48 -9.48 -25.56
C ARG A 380 22.17 -10.64 -26.29
N ARG A 381 22.78 -11.53 -25.51
CA ARG A 381 23.58 -12.66 -26.03
C ARG A 381 22.76 -13.94 -26.22
N HIS A 382 21.66 -14.05 -25.50
CA HIS A 382 20.73 -15.17 -25.57
C HIS A 382 19.34 -14.70 -25.17
N ASP A 383 18.33 -15.52 -25.48
CA ASP A 383 16.98 -15.27 -25.02
C ASP A 383 16.88 -15.42 -23.49
N GLY A 384 16.04 -14.59 -22.87
CA GLY A 384 15.82 -14.54 -21.42
C GLY A 384 16.79 -13.62 -20.67
N GLN A 385 17.76 -12.99 -21.34
CA GLN A 385 18.74 -12.15 -20.67
C GLN A 385 18.14 -10.79 -20.24
N VAL A 386 17.16 -10.27 -20.97
CA VAL A 386 16.50 -8.98 -20.64
C VAL A 386 15.62 -9.15 -19.40
N ILE A 387 14.88 -10.25 -19.29
CA ILE A 387 14.10 -10.52 -18.07
C ILE A 387 14.99 -10.75 -16.84
N VAL A 388 16.16 -11.39 -17.01
CA VAL A 388 17.13 -11.50 -15.92
C VAL A 388 17.67 -10.13 -15.51
N LEU A 389 17.99 -9.26 -16.46
CA LEU A 389 18.43 -7.90 -16.15
C LEU A 389 17.35 -7.11 -15.39
N LEU A 390 16.06 -7.29 -15.74
CA LEU A 390 14.95 -6.75 -14.97
C LEU A 390 14.97 -7.27 -13.53
N MET A 391 15.09 -8.59 -13.33
CA MET A 391 15.10 -9.20 -12.00
C MET A 391 16.25 -8.67 -11.13
N LEU A 392 17.46 -8.60 -11.67
CA LEU A 392 18.63 -8.10 -10.95
C LEU A 392 18.49 -6.61 -10.64
N GLY A 393 18.10 -5.79 -11.64
CA GLY A 393 17.90 -4.36 -11.46
C GLY A 393 16.80 -4.03 -10.45
N TYR A 394 15.67 -4.74 -10.53
CA TYR A 394 14.57 -4.61 -9.57
C TYR A 394 14.98 -5.02 -8.17
N ALA A 395 15.67 -6.15 -8.00
CA ALA A 395 16.13 -6.63 -6.69
C ALA A 395 17.09 -5.65 -6.02
N VAL A 396 18.07 -5.12 -6.75
CA VAL A 396 19.01 -4.11 -6.22
C VAL A 396 18.25 -2.85 -5.82
N HIS A 397 17.40 -2.33 -6.71
CA HIS A 397 16.61 -1.15 -6.40
C HIS A 397 15.71 -1.37 -5.17
N ARG A 398 14.98 -2.49 -5.12
CA ARG A 398 14.05 -2.79 -4.03
C ARG A 398 14.78 -2.91 -2.71
N PHE A 399 15.96 -3.55 -2.69
CA PHE A 399 16.80 -3.64 -1.48
C PHE A 399 17.22 -2.27 -0.96
N LEU A 400 17.69 -1.39 -1.85
CA LEU A 400 18.14 -0.03 -1.50
C LEU A 400 16.96 0.85 -1.05
N ASN A 401 15.85 0.81 -1.80
CA ASN A 401 14.68 1.62 -1.46
C ASN A 401 14.09 1.19 -0.11
N GLU A 402 14.12 -0.10 0.19
CA GLU A 402 13.66 -0.65 1.45
C GLU A 402 14.55 -0.27 2.65
N ALA A 403 15.85 -0.06 2.44
CA ALA A 403 16.73 0.47 3.48
C ALA A 403 16.31 1.88 3.96
N ILE A 404 15.65 2.63 3.08
CA ILE A 404 15.11 3.97 3.35
C ILE A 404 13.68 3.87 3.90
N ARG A 405 13.00 2.71 3.88
CA ARG A 405 11.61 2.56 4.35
C ARG A 405 11.54 2.17 5.82
N ILE A 406 10.35 2.33 6.41
CA ILE A 406 10.04 1.93 7.79
C ILE A 406 9.20 0.64 7.72
N GLU A 407 9.85 -0.50 7.47
CA GLU A 407 9.22 -1.82 7.59
C GLU A 407 9.80 -2.59 8.79
N PRO A 408 9.01 -3.46 9.44
CA PRO A 408 9.52 -4.29 10.52
C PRO A 408 10.64 -5.21 10.00
N THR A 409 11.77 -5.19 10.71
CA THR A 409 12.87 -6.14 10.49
C THR A 409 12.43 -7.52 10.96
N TYR A 410 12.72 -8.54 10.17
CA TYR A 410 12.31 -9.92 10.47
C TYR A 410 13.45 -10.71 11.11
N ARG A 411 14.47 -11.08 10.33
CA ARG A 411 15.63 -11.86 10.80
C ARG A 411 16.92 -11.20 10.33
N PHE A 412 17.94 -11.21 11.18
CA PHE A 412 19.26 -10.58 10.93
C PHE A 412 19.19 -9.07 10.66
N GLY A 413 18.18 -8.38 11.19
CA GLY A 413 18.00 -6.94 10.98
C GLY A 413 17.52 -6.53 9.59
N LEU A 414 17.20 -7.48 8.71
CA LEU A 414 16.67 -7.22 7.37
C LEU A 414 15.14 -7.32 7.34
N THR A 415 14.51 -6.52 6.49
CA THR A 415 13.06 -6.55 6.24
C THR A 415 12.67 -7.74 5.35
N LEU A 416 11.39 -8.09 5.32
CA LEU A 416 10.87 -9.14 4.43
C LEU A 416 11.16 -8.82 2.95
N SER A 417 10.94 -7.56 2.57
CA SER A 417 11.20 -7.04 1.22
C SER A 417 12.68 -7.17 0.83
N GLN A 418 13.62 -6.96 1.76
CA GLN A 418 15.04 -7.18 1.53
C GLN A 418 15.38 -8.67 1.34
N TRP A 419 14.81 -9.56 2.15
CA TRP A 419 14.97 -11.01 1.97
C TRP A 419 14.47 -11.49 0.61
N ILE A 420 13.29 -11.03 0.19
CA ILE A 420 12.75 -11.34 -1.13
C ILE A 420 13.66 -10.80 -2.24
N SER A 421 14.22 -9.60 -2.06
CA SER A 421 15.16 -9.02 -3.02
C SER A 421 16.44 -9.87 -3.17
N ILE A 422 17.01 -10.34 -2.06
CA ILE A 422 18.17 -11.25 -2.08
C ILE A 422 17.82 -12.55 -2.82
N LEU A 423 16.64 -13.11 -2.55
CA LEU A 423 16.16 -14.33 -3.22
C LEU A 423 16.00 -14.12 -4.74
N ILE A 424 15.34 -13.03 -5.16
CA ILE A 424 15.17 -12.69 -6.58
C ILE A 424 16.52 -12.48 -7.25
N PHE A 425 17.46 -11.81 -6.58
CA PHE A 425 18.81 -11.59 -7.10
C PHE A 425 19.55 -12.92 -7.30
N ALA A 426 19.54 -13.80 -6.29
CA ALA A 426 20.16 -15.12 -6.37
C ALA A 426 19.55 -15.98 -7.49
N ILE A 427 18.22 -16.00 -7.61
CA ILE A 427 17.52 -16.69 -8.70
C ILE A 427 17.91 -16.09 -10.05
N GLY A 428 17.99 -14.76 -10.17
CA GLY A 428 18.41 -14.09 -11.40
C GLY A 428 19.83 -14.48 -11.84
N VAL A 429 20.78 -14.53 -10.90
CA VAL A 429 22.16 -14.96 -11.19
C VAL A 429 22.20 -16.43 -11.62
N LEU A 430 21.52 -17.33 -10.89
CA LEU A 430 21.45 -18.75 -11.25
C LEU A 430 20.79 -18.95 -12.61
N LEU A 431 19.74 -18.17 -12.89
CA LEU A 431 19.04 -18.21 -14.17
C LEU A 431 19.92 -17.71 -15.31
N GLU A 432 20.69 -16.64 -15.14
CA GLU A 432 21.68 -16.19 -16.14
C GLU A 432 22.68 -17.30 -16.45
N VAL A 433 23.23 -17.94 -15.42
CA VAL A 433 24.19 -19.04 -15.59
C VAL A 433 23.55 -20.18 -16.36
N TYR A 434 22.35 -20.61 -15.97
CA TYR A 434 21.60 -21.65 -16.67
C TYR A 434 21.29 -21.31 -18.13
N LEU A 435 20.84 -20.09 -18.41
CA LEU A 435 20.49 -19.65 -19.76
C LEU A 435 21.72 -19.56 -20.67
N ARG A 436 22.89 -19.17 -20.13
CA ARG A 436 24.15 -19.19 -20.89
C ARG A 436 24.55 -20.57 -21.38
N TYR A 437 24.20 -21.62 -20.65
CA TYR A 437 24.49 -23.01 -21.03
C TYR A 437 23.40 -23.63 -21.91
N THR A 438 22.15 -23.19 -21.79
CA THR A 438 21.01 -23.85 -22.44
C THR A 438 20.45 -23.12 -23.66
N GLN A 439 20.60 -21.80 -23.72
CA GLN A 439 20.11 -21.01 -24.85
C GLN A 439 21.22 -20.82 -25.90
N PRO A 440 20.88 -20.87 -27.20
CA PRO A 440 21.83 -20.60 -28.26
C PRO A 440 22.33 -19.16 -28.17
N LYS A 441 23.63 -18.96 -28.46
CA LYS A 441 24.18 -17.61 -28.59
C LYS A 441 23.56 -16.95 -29.82
N LEU A 442 22.94 -15.79 -29.59
CA LEU A 442 22.46 -14.93 -30.65
C LEU A 442 23.66 -14.27 -31.35
N PRO A 443 23.58 -14.02 -32.66
CA PRO A 443 24.60 -13.25 -33.36
C PRO A 443 24.73 -11.87 -32.70
N ALA A 444 25.96 -11.37 -32.59
CA ALA A 444 26.18 -10.00 -32.12
C ALA A 444 25.36 -9.05 -33.00
N ALA A 445 24.59 -8.14 -32.39
CA ALA A 445 23.86 -7.16 -33.16
C ALA A 445 24.82 -6.42 -34.09
N PRO A 446 24.41 -6.14 -35.34
CA PRO A 446 25.21 -5.30 -36.22
C PRO A 446 25.43 -3.98 -35.49
N VAL A 447 26.70 -3.63 -35.27
CA VAL A 447 27.06 -2.34 -34.71
C VAL A 447 26.49 -1.29 -35.66
N PRO A 448 25.66 -0.33 -35.22
CA PRO A 448 25.28 0.80 -36.05
C PRO A 448 26.48 1.76 -36.10
N LEU A 449 27.58 1.34 -36.70
CA LEU A 449 28.61 2.25 -37.16
C LEU A 449 28.21 2.64 -38.58
N GLY A 450 27.52 3.77 -38.68
CA GLY A 450 27.33 4.46 -39.95
C GLY A 450 28.69 4.75 -40.58
N TYR A 451 28.98 4.03 -41.66
CA TYR A 451 29.65 4.42 -42.91
C TYR A 451 30.13 3.13 -43.60
N GLY A 452 29.17 2.34 -44.06
CA GLY A 452 29.42 1.33 -45.10
C GLY A 452 29.10 1.99 -46.43
N SER A 453 30.13 2.27 -47.22
CA SER A 453 30.05 2.81 -48.58
C SER A 453 28.89 2.22 -49.36
N HIS A 454 28.07 3.08 -49.98
CA HIS A 454 27.17 2.67 -51.06
C HIS A 454 27.93 1.77 -52.03
N ALA A 455 27.61 0.48 -52.04
CA ALA A 455 28.00 -0.40 -53.14
C ALA A 455 27.22 0.08 -54.36
N ILE A 456 27.92 0.76 -55.27
CA ILE A 456 27.43 1.09 -56.60
C ILE A 456 27.16 -0.27 -57.28
N PRO A 457 25.93 -0.54 -57.75
CA PRO A 457 25.66 -1.76 -58.49
C PRO A 457 26.46 -1.76 -59.80
N GLU A 458 27.18 -2.86 -60.08
CA GLU A 458 27.90 -3.03 -61.34
C GLU A 458 26.95 -2.89 -62.54
N PRO A 459 27.39 -2.25 -63.64
CA PRO A 459 26.58 -2.15 -64.83
C PRO A 459 26.40 -3.53 -65.45
N VAL A 460 25.13 -3.89 -65.68
CA VAL A 460 24.71 -5.07 -66.41
C VAL A 460 25.42 -5.07 -67.77
N LYS A 461 26.26 -6.08 -68.02
CA LYS A 461 26.85 -6.33 -69.35
C LYS A 461 25.72 -6.68 -70.32
N ALA A 462 25.66 -5.92 -71.41
CA ALA A 462 24.75 -6.13 -72.54
C ALA A 462 25.11 -7.38 -73.35
#